data_AF-A0A8B9K847-F1
#
_entry.id   AF-A0A8B9K847-F1
#
_cell.length_a   1.000
_cell.length_b   1.000
_cell.length_c   1.000
_cell.angle_alpha   90.00
_cell.angle_beta   90.00
_cell.angle_gamma   90.00
#
_symmetry.space_group_name_H-M   'P 1'
#
loop_
_entity.id
_entity.type
_entity.pdbx_description
1 polymer ?
#
loop_
_entity_poly.entity_id
_entity_poly.type
_entity_poly.pdbx_seq_one_letter_code
_entity_poly.pdbx_strand_id
1 'polypeptide(L)'
;MNVFFFYLLIVLKTIYLKCQMTDLLFTEKDLVTSLKDYIKAEESKLELVKQWAEKLDALTATATQDPEGFLGHPVNAFKLMKRLNTEWGEVEDLVLKDMSDGFISNLTIQRQYFPNDEDQTGAAKALLRLQDTYRLDTHTISSGNLPGVTSDLPYKSTLTVDDCFELGKIAYSDADYYHTELWMGQALRQLDKGEESSIDSVTVLDYLSYSVYQQGELEKALEHTKRLLTLDSEHQRANGNLKYFEYQLAKQRKAEKEQKGTTEERTKRDTEKNSFLPEKRKYEKLCRGEGLRLTPRRQSRLFCRFHDNNRHPYYILGPVKQEDEWDRPRIVRYHNIISDKEMEKVKELSKPRLRRATISNPITGVLETAHYRISKSAWLAAYEHPVVDRINQRIQDITGLDVTTAEELQVANYGVGGQYEPHFDFGRVSKA
;
A
#
# COMPACT_ATOMS: atom_id res chain seq x y z
N MET A 1 16.30 -42.77 2.27
CA MET A 1 15.36 -42.59 1.14
C MET A 1 15.51 -41.13 0.71
N ASN A 2 16.19 -40.88 -0.42
CA ASN A 2 16.38 -39.51 -0.93
C ASN A 2 15.06 -39.07 -1.58
N VAL A 3 14.22 -38.38 -0.83
CA VAL A 3 13.02 -37.73 -1.38
C VAL A 3 13.51 -36.51 -2.16
N PHE A 4 13.54 -36.62 -3.48
CA PHE A 4 13.78 -35.48 -4.35
C PHE A 4 12.47 -34.70 -4.48
N PHE A 5 12.36 -33.57 -3.78
CA PHE A 5 11.30 -32.61 -4.02
C PHE A 5 11.65 -31.80 -5.27
N PHE A 6 10.84 -31.93 -6.31
CA PHE A 6 10.94 -31.11 -7.52
C PHE A 6 9.84 -30.06 -7.46
N TYR A 7 10.23 -28.81 -7.29
CA TYR A 7 9.28 -27.70 -7.33
C TYR A 7 9.23 -27.12 -8.73
N LEU A 8 8.08 -27.25 -9.37
CA LEU A 8 7.78 -26.54 -10.59
C LEU A 8 7.11 -25.22 -10.22
N LEU A 9 7.91 -24.16 -10.14
CA LEU A 9 7.38 -22.81 -9.99
C LEU A 9 6.86 -22.35 -11.35
N ILE A 10 5.56 -22.52 -11.56
CA ILE A 10 4.90 -21.99 -12.75
C ILE A 10 4.70 -20.49 -12.52
N VAL A 11 5.69 -19.71 -12.99
CA VAL A 11 5.47 -18.28 -13.19
C VAL A 11 4.56 -18.15 -14.41
N LEU A 12 3.25 -18.17 -14.16
CA LEU A 12 2.32 -17.60 -15.13
C LEU A 12 2.82 -16.18 -15.37
N LYS A 13 3.25 -15.91 -16.61
CA LYS A 13 3.70 -14.60 -17.10
C LYS A 13 2.93 -13.52 -16.35
N THR A 14 3.62 -12.50 -15.83
CA THR A 14 3.10 -11.38 -15.02
C THR A 14 1.76 -10.86 -15.56
N ILE A 15 0.67 -11.54 -15.23
CA ILE A 15 -0.68 -11.17 -15.64
C ILE A 15 -1.41 -11.03 -14.33
N TYR A 16 -1.30 -9.80 -13.85
CA TYR A 16 -1.99 -9.24 -12.72
C TYR A 16 -3.31 -9.95 -12.44
N LEU A 17 -3.43 -10.57 -11.26
CA LEU A 17 -4.69 -10.59 -10.55
C LEU A 17 -5.02 -9.15 -10.09
N LYS A 18 -5.07 -8.22 -11.06
CA LYS A 18 -5.51 -6.85 -10.94
C LYS A 18 -6.99 -6.80 -10.58
N CYS A 19 -7.72 -7.92 -10.72
CA CYS A 19 -9.18 -7.96 -10.60
C CYS A 19 -9.70 -7.22 -9.37
N GLN A 20 -9.24 -7.53 -8.14
CA GLN A 20 -9.78 -6.85 -6.96
C GLN A 20 -9.48 -5.34 -6.94
N MET A 21 -8.27 -4.90 -7.28
CA MET A 21 -7.95 -3.46 -7.32
C MET A 21 -8.61 -2.74 -8.50
N THR A 22 -8.79 -3.44 -9.62
CA THR A 22 -9.50 -2.93 -10.79
C THR A 22 -11.00 -2.79 -10.50
N ASP A 23 -11.58 -3.76 -9.80
CA ASP A 23 -12.97 -3.71 -9.35
C ASP A 23 -13.15 -2.50 -8.41
N LEU A 24 -12.23 -2.28 -7.46
CA LEU A 24 -12.23 -1.10 -6.58
C LEU A 24 -12.16 0.24 -7.35
N LEU A 25 -11.34 0.32 -8.40
CA LEU A 25 -11.27 1.53 -9.25
C LEU A 25 -12.59 1.80 -9.99
N PHE A 26 -13.28 0.76 -10.45
CA PHE A 26 -14.59 0.92 -11.07
C PHE A 26 -15.65 1.30 -10.02
N THR A 27 -15.62 0.70 -8.83
CA THR A 27 -16.49 1.10 -7.71
C THR A 27 -16.30 2.56 -7.34
N GLU A 28 -15.06 3.04 -7.24
CA GLU A 28 -14.76 4.45 -6.98
C GLU A 28 -15.34 5.36 -8.07
N LYS A 29 -15.16 5.00 -9.35
CA LYS A 29 -15.73 5.75 -10.48
C LYS A 29 -17.26 5.84 -10.40
N ASP A 30 -17.93 4.75 -10.03
CA ASP A 30 -19.39 4.73 -9.89
C ASP A 30 -19.84 5.60 -8.70
N LEU A 31 -19.10 5.58 -7.59
CA LEU A 31 -19.35 6.46 -6.45
C LEU A 31 -19.14 7.94 -6.79
N VAL A 32 -18.12 8.28 -7.60
CA VAL A 32 -17.93 9.64 -8.11
C VAL A 32 -19.12 10.09 -8.96
N THR A 33 -19.71 9.18 -9.74
CA THR A 33 -20.92 9.48 -10.52
C THR A 33 -22.10 9.75 -9.58
N SER A 34 -22.30 8.90 -8.58
CA SER A 34 -23.34 9.09 -7.56
C SER A 34 -23.16 10.37 -6.74
N LEU A 35 -21.91 10.77 -6.46
CA LEU A 35 -21.58 12.03 -5.80
C LEU A 35 -21.95 13.24 -6.67
N LYS A 36 -21.73 13.16 -7.98
CA LYS A 36 -22.14 14.22 -8.93
C LYS A 36 -23.66 14.36 -8.99
N ASP A 37 -24.40 13.26 -8.93
CA ASP A 37 -25.86 13.31 -8.88
C ASP A 37 -26.36 13.97 -7.59
N TYR A 38 -25.73 13.66 -6.45
CA TYR A 38 -25.98 14.35 -5.18
C TYR A 38 -25.72 15.86 -5.27
N ILE A 39 -24.55 16.26 -5.79
CA ILE A 39 -24.19 17.67 -5.96
C ILE A 39 -25.24 18.40 -6.80
N LYS A 40 -25.62 17.83 -7.93
CA LYS A 40 -26.64 18.42 -8.82
C LYS A 40 -28.00 18.57 -8.12
N ALA A 41 -28.36 17.61 -7.28
CA ALA A 41 -29.60 17.63 -6.51
C ALA A 41 -29.58 18.74 -5.43
N GLU A 42 -28.46 18.91 -4.74
CA GLU A 42 -28.25 20.02 -3.79
C GLU A 42 -28.22 21.39 -4.48
N GLU A 43 -27.54 21.52 -5.62
CA GLU A 43 -27.53 22.76 -6.40
C GLU A 43 -28.95 23.17 -6.83
N SER A 44 -29.75 22.19 -7.28
CA SER A 44 -31.14 22.43 -7.66
C SER A 44 -32.01 22.85 -6.47
N LYS A 45 -31.81 22.23 -5.30
CA LYS A 45 -32.47 22.63 -4.05
C LYS A 45 -32.05 24.04 -3.62
N LEU A 46 -30.75 24.32 -3.64
CA LEU A 46 -30.19 25.62 -3.27
C LEU A 46 -30.73 26.73 -4.18
N GLU A 47 -30.87 26.46 -5.47
CA GLU A 47 -31.44 27.43 -6.42
C GLU A 47 -32.90 27.76 -6.09
N LEU A 48 -33.71 26.76 -5.72
CA LEU A 48 -35.08 26.99 -5.25
C LEU A 48 -35.12 27.80 -3.94
N VAL A 49 -34.21 27.52 -3.01
CA VAL A 49 -34.11 28.28 -1.75
C VAL A 49 -33.70 29.74 -2.02
N LYS A 50 -32.77 29.98 -2.96
CA LYS A 50 -32.40 31.34 -3.38
C LYS A 50 -33.58 32.10 -3.98
N GLN A 51 -34.35 31.48 -4.86
CA GLN A 51 -35.55 32.09 -5.44
C GLN A 51 -36.60 32.44 -4.38
N TRP A 52 -36.77 31.57 -3.37
CA TRP A 52 -37.62 31.87 -2.22
C TRP A 52 -37.08 33.05 -1.41
N ALA A 53 -35.77 33.09 -1.13
CA ALA A 53 -35.15 34.20 -0.40
C ALA A 53 -35.31 35.54 -1.12
N GLU A 54 -35.05 35.61 -2.43
CA GLU A 54 -35.24 36.82 -3.24
C GLU A 54 -36.69 37.30 -3.25
N LYS A 55 -37.64 36.37 -3.43
CA LYS A 55 -39.08 36.67 -3.38
C LYS A 55 -39.49 37.23 -2.01
N LEU A 56 -38.98 36.64 -0.92
CA LEU A 56 -39.31 37.07 0.44
C LEU A 56 -38.68 38.44 0.75
N ASP A 57 -37.45 38.69 0.30
CA ASP A 57 -36.73 39.96 0.50
C ASP A 57 -37.44 41.13 -0.19
N ALA A 58 -37.88 40.96 -1.44
CA ALA A 58 -38.67 41.97 -2.14
C ALA A 58 -39.99 42.31 -1.42
N LEU A 59 -40.64 41.29 -0.83
CA LEU A 59 -41.89 41.45 -0.10
C LEU A 59 -41.70 42.12 1.26
N THR A 60 -40.61 41.82 1.98
CA THR A 60 -40.31 42.45 3.28
C THR A 60 -39.86 43.89 3.09
N ALA A 61 -39.06 44.20 2.07
CA ALA A 61 -38.60 45.55 1.77
C ALA A 61 -39.76 46.53 1.50
N THR A 62 -40.83 46.07 0.85
CA THR A 62 -42.03 46.89 0.60
C THR A 62 -42.87 47.08 1.87
N ALA A 63 -42.96 46.04 2.70
CA ALA A 63 -43.79 46.05 3.91
C ALA A 63 -43.18 46.86 5.07
N THR A 64 -41.85 47.02 5.11
CA THR A 64 -41.16 47.76 6.17
C THR A 64 -41.07 49.27 5.94
N GLN A 65 -41.36 49.75 4.73
CA GLN A 65 -41.37 51.20 4.42
C GLN A 65 -42.57 51.95 5.03
N ASP A 66 -43.74 51.31 5.11
CA ASP A 66 -44.94 51.82 5.79
C ASP A 66 -45.78 50.66 6.36
N PRO A 67 -45.44 50.15 7.57
CA PRO A 67 -46.11 48.99 8.13
C PRO A 67 -47.61 49.20 8.42
N GLU A 68 -47.99 50.38 8.92
CA GLU A 68 -49.39 50.67 9.29
C GLU A 68 -50.26 50.85 8.04
N GLY A 69 -49.80 51.59 7.03
CA GLY A 69 -50.53 51.72 5.76
C GLY A 69 -50.58 50.42 4.97
N PHE A 70 -49.51 49.62 5.00
CA PHE A 70 -49.46 48.31 4.35
C PHE A 70 -50.46 47.33 4.98
N LEU A 71 -50.51 47.25 6.31
CA LEU A 71 -51.41 46.35 7.04
C LEU A 71 -52.86 46.87 7.10
N GLY A 72 -53.08 48.17 6.86
CA GLY A 72 -54.41 48.76 6.72
C GLY A 72 -55.21 48.22 5.53
N HIS A 73 -54.55 47.59 4.54
CA HIS A 73 -55.21 46.95 3.40
C HIS A 73 -55.49 45.46 3.68
N PRO A 74 -56.76 44.99 3.70
CA PRO A 74 -57.12 43.63 4.09
C PRO A 74 -56.43 42.51 3.29
N VAL A 75 -56.13 42.74 2.01
CA VAL A 75 -55.41 41.76 1.17
C VAL A 75 -53.96 41.57 1.64
N ASN A 76 -53.30 42.65 2.07
CA ASN A 76 -51.92 42.61 2.53
C ASN A 76 -51.82 41.91 3.89
N ALA A 77 -52.75 42.21 4.79
CA ALA A 77 -52.89 41.52 6.07
C ALA A 77 -53.09 40.00 5.88
N PHE A 78 -54.01 39.59 4.98
CA PHE A 78 -54.21 38.18 4.64
C PHE A 78 -52.94 37.54 4.05
N LYS A 79 -52.27 38.22 3.10
CA LYS A 79 -51.04 37.70 2.47
C LYS A 79 -49.90 37.54 3.48
N LEU A 80 -49.75 38.45 4.45
CA LEU A 80 -48.77 38.31 5.53
C LEU A 80 -49.10 37.11 6.43
N MET A 81 -50.36 36.97 6.86
CA MET A 81 -50.81 35.84 7.68
C MET A 81 -50.59 34.50 6.97
N LYS A 82 -50.96 34.40 5.70
CA LYS A 82 -50.69 33.20 4.89
C LYS A 82 -49.19 32.91 4.78
N ARG A 83 -48.38 33.96 4.57
CA ARG A 83 -46.92 33.79 4.44
C ARG A 83 -46.31 33.23 5.71
N LEU A 84 -46.61 33.83 6.86
CA LEU A 84 -46.11 33.40 8.18
C LEU A 84 -46.64 32.02 8.61
N ASN A 85 -47.89 31.70 8.28
CA ASN A 85 -48.52 30.45 8.72
C ASN A 85 -48.26 29.25 7.78
N THR A 86 -48.05 29.48 6.49
CA THR A 86 -48.00 28.41 5.48
C THR A 86 -46.74 28.47 4.62
N GLU A 87 -46.46 29.61 3.98
CA GLU A 87 -45.34 29.69 3.03
C GLU A 87 -43.97 29.49 3.73
N TRP A 88 -43.81 29.95 4.98
CA TRP A 88 -42.60 29.68 5.76
C TRP A 88 -42.44 28.19 6.15
N GLY A 89 -43.54 27.46 6.35
CA GLY A 89 -43.48 26.01 6.57
C GLY A 89 -43.03 25.26 5.32
N GLU A 90 -43.48 25.69 4.13
CA GLU A 90 -43.00 25.12 2.86
C GLU A 90 -41.49 25.37 2.63
N VAL A 91 -40.98 26.52 3.07
CA VAL A 91 -39.54 26.82 3.03
C VAL A 91 -38.78 25.95 4.02
N GLU A 92 -39.29 25.78 5.24
CA GLU A 92 -38.70 24.88 6.25
C GLU A 92 -38.60 23.43 5.72
N ASP A 93 -39.69 22.90 5.16
CA ASP A 93 -39.73 21.57 4.55
C ASP A 93 -38.69 21.41 3.42
N LEU A 94 -38.56 22.43 2.56
CA LEU A 94 -37.55 22.43 1.48
C LEU A 94 -36.13 22.43 2.04
N VAL A 95 -35.84 23.25 3.06
CA VAL A 95 -34.52 23.36 3.68
C VAL A 95 -34.14 22.07 4.40
N LEU A 96 -35.07 21.45 5.11
CA LEU A 96 -34.86 20.19 5.85
C LEU A 96 -34.79 18.95 4.96
N LYS A 97 -35.25 19.04 3.70
CA LYS A 97 -35.22 17.92 2.77
C LYS A 97 -33.79 17.43 2.51
N ASP A 98 -33.51 16.19 2.90
CA ASP A 98 -32.23 15.55 2.64
C ASP A 98 -32.12 15.10 1.17
N MET A 99 -31.06 15.53 0.49
CA MET A 99 -30.77 15.14 -0.90
C MET A 99 -29.72 14.01 -0.98
N SER A 100 -29.16 13.60 0.16
CA SER A 100 -28.01 12.69 0.24
C SER A 100 -28.38 11.20 0.25
N ASP A 101 -29.66 10.84 0.50
CA ASP A 101 -30.12 9.45 0.69
C ASP A 101 -29.62 8.47 -0.39
N GLY A 102 -29.74 8.84 -1.67
CA GLY A 102 -29.28 8.00 -2.79
C GLY A 102 -27.77 7.77 -2.79
N PHE A 103 -26.98 8.81 -2.50
CA PHE A 103 -25.53 8.72 -2.42
C PHE A 103 -25.09 7.92 -1.18
N ILE A 104 -25.65 8.23 -0.01
CA ILE A 104 -25.31 7.57 1.26
C ILE A 104 -25.68 6.08 1.22
N SER A 105 -26.83 5.73 0.65
CA SER A 105 -27.24 4.33 0.45
C SER A 105 -26.26 3.58 -0.46
N ASN A 106 -25.89 4.17 -1.60
CA ASN A 106 -24.92 3.57 -2.52
C ASN A 106 -23.54 3.41 -1.86
N LEU A 107 -23.03 4.45 -1.20
CA LEU A 107 -21.77 4.43 -0.47
C LEU A 107 -21.78 3.33 0.60
N THR A 108 -22.86 3.19 1.36
CA THR A 108 -23.01 2.17 2.40
C THR A 108 -22.95 0.76 1.84
N ILE A 109 -23.62 0.51 0.71
CA ILE A 109 -23.59 -0.79 0.02
C ILE A 109 -22.17 -1.09 -0.50
N GLN A 110 -21.48 -0.12 -1.09
CA GLN A 110 -20.15 -0.34 -1.65
C GLN A 110 -19.08 -0.49 -0.57
N ARG A 111 -19.25 0.16 0.59
CA ARG A 111 -18.28 0.15 1.69
C ARG A 111 -17.99 -1.25 2.23
N GLN A 112 -18.90 -2.22 2.06
CA GLN A 112 -18.64 -3.62 2.45
C GLN A 112 -17.50 -4.27 1.64
N TYR A 113 -17.13 -3.71 0.50
CA TYR A 113 -16.05 -4.19 -0.37
C TYR A 113 -14.77 -3.35 -0.26
N PHE A 114 -14.79 -2.28 0.53
CA PHE A 114 -13.65 -1.36 0.66
C PHE A 114 -12.49 -2.02 1.43
N PRO A 115 -11.24 -1.57 1.17
CA PRO A 115 -10.12 -1.89 2.04
C PRO A 115 -10.37 -1.34 3.45
N ASN A 116 -9.78 -1.99 4.44
CA ASN A 116 -9.80 -1.56 5.84
C ASN A 116 -8.44 -1.01 6.29
N ASP A 117 -8.33 -0.61 7.56
CA ASP A 117 -7.10 -0.05 8.14
C ASP A 117 -5.90 -1.00 8.05
N GLU A 118 -6.12 -2.32 8.11
CA GLU A 118 -5.05 -3.30 7.92
C GLU A 118 -4.53 -3.31 6.49
N ASP A 119 -5.42 -3.18 5.50
CA ASP A 119 -5.05 -3.13 4.09
C ASP A 119 -4.25 -1.85 3.78
N GLN A 120 -4.67 -0.70 4.33
CA GLN A 120 -3.94 0.58 4.19
C GLN A 120 -2.55 0.49 4.83
N THR A 121 -2.47 -0.02 6.06
CA THR A 121 -1.20 -0.24 6.76
C THR A 121 -0.32 -1.23 5.98
N GLY A 122 -0.91 -2.28 5.43
CA GLY A 122 -0.22 -3.27 4.59
C GLY A 122 0.36 -2.66 3.31
N ALA A 123 -0.38 -1.78 2.65
CA ALA A 123 0.08 -1.05 1.47
C ALA A 123 1.23 -0.08 1.79
N ALA A 124 1.15 0.64 2.92
CA ALA A 124 2.24 1.48 3.41
C ALA A 124 3.51 0.67 3.67
N LYS A 125 3.43 -0.44 4.40
CA LYS A 125 4.58 -1.33 4.65
C LYS A 125 5.14 -1.94 3.38
N ALA A 126 4.30 -2.27 2.41
CA ALA A 126 4.73 -2.70 1.08
C ALA A 126 5.55 -1.63 0.35
N LEU A 127 5.13 -0.36 0.42
CA LEU A 127 5.85 0.77 -0.16
C LEU A 127 7.21 0.99 0.52
N LEU A 128 7.27 0.99 1.86
CA LEU A 128 8.52 1.06 2.62
C LEU A 128 9.48 -0.08 2.26
N ARG A 129 8.95 -1.29 2.09
CA ARG A 129 9.80 -2.41 1.68
C ARG A 129 10.34 -2.27 0.26
N LEU A 130 9.56 -1.72 -0.67
CA LEU A 130 10.05 -1.40 -2.02
C LEU A 130 11.14 -0.32 -1.97
N GLN A 131 10.96 0.68 -1.09
CA GLN A 131 11.95 1.71 -0.83
C GLN A 131 13.30 1.11 -0.43
N ASP A 132 13.33 0.22 0.56
CA ASP A 132 14.53 -0.50 0.99
C ASP A 132 15.12 -1.38 -0.13
N THR A 133 14.27 -2.24 -0.70
CA THR A 133 14.70 -3.27 -1.66
C THR A 133 15.37 -2.63 -2.87
N TYR A 134 14.82 -1.52 -3.36
CA TYR A 134 15.32 -0.84 -4.55
C TYR A 134 16.15 0.41 -4.25
N ARG A 135 16.42 0.72 -2.98
CA ARG A 135 17.16 1.92 -2.54
C ARG A 135 16.59 3.20 -3.14
N LEU A 136 15.27 3.32 -3.09
CA LEU A 136 14.56 4.49 -3.61
C LEU A 136 14.61 5.61 -2.58
N ASP A 137 14.86 6.83 -3.02
CA ASP A 137 14.74 7.99 -2.16
C ASP A 137 13.27 8.44 -2.02
N THR A 138 12.95 9.07 -0.89
CA THR A 138 11.57 9.52 -0.59
C THR A 138 11.06 10.56 -1.57
N HIS A 139 11.94 11.37 -2.17
CA HIS A 139 11.55 12.35 -3.18
C HIS A 139 11.14 11.67 -4.50
N THR A 140 11.85 10.64 -4.94
CA THR A 140 11.50 9.84 -6.13
C THR A 140 10.16 9.15 -5.96
N ILE A 141 9.87 8.60 -4.77
CA ILE A 141 8.57 7.98 -4.48
C ILE A 141 7.47 9.05 -4.42
N SER A 142 7.63 10.10 -3.62
CA SER A 142 6.60 11.15 -3.42
C SER A 142 6.29 11.94 -4.68
N SER A 143 7.26 12.14 -5.57
CA SER A 143 7.02 12.81 -6.87
C SER A 143 6.49 11.87 -7.96
N GLY A 144 6.32 10.57 -7.67
CA GLY A 144 5.88 9.57 -8.65
C GLY A 144 6.90 9.29 -9.76
N ASN A 145 8.16 9.70 -9.60
CA ASN A 145 9.22 9.60 -10.61
C ASN A 145 10.00 8.28 -10.54
N LEU A 146 9.30 7.15 -10.33
CA LEU A 146 9.93 5.85 -10.17
C LEU A 146 10.66 5.38 -11.45
N PRO A 147 11.90 4.85 -11.34
CA PRO A 147 12.63 4.31 -12.49
C PRO A 147 11.86 3.22 -13.23
N GLY A 148 11.85 3.26 -14.56
CA GLY A 148 11.14 2.29 -15.40
C GLY A 148 9.67 2.60 -15.65
N VAL A 149 9.09 3.57 -14.93
CA VAL A 149 7.82 4.20 -15.29
C VAL A 149 8.15 5.25 -16.35
N THR A 150 7.82 4.97 -17.61
CA THR A 150 8.05 5.92 -18.71
C THR A 150 7.40 7.26 -18.37
N SER A 151 8.14 8.35 -18.55
CA SER A 151 7.70 9.73 -18.31
C SER A 151 6.42 10.12 -19.06
N ASP A 152 6.01 9.31 -20.03
CA ASP A 152 4.82 9.51 -20.88
C ASP A 152 3.56 8.80 -20.34
N LEU A 153 3.61 8.22 -19.14
CA LEU A 153 2.39 7.74 -18.48
C LEU A 153 1.56 8.96 -18.04
N PRO A 154 0.34 9.17 -18.57
CA PRO A 154 -0.45 10.38 -18.31
C PRO A 154 -1.04 10.46 -16.89
N TYR A 155 -0.63 9.57 -15.99
CA TYR A 155 -1.24 9.36 -14.67
C TYR A 155 -0.18 9.24 -13.56
N LYS A 156 0.71 10.23 -13.43
CA LYS A 156 1.59 10.33 -12.24
C LYS A 156 0.79 10.84 -11.06
N SER A 157 0.80 10.07 -9.96
CA SER A 157 0.32 10.53 -8.66
C SER A 157 1.51 11.03 -7.85
N THR A 158 1.28 12.10 -7.10
CA THR A 158 2.21 12.62 -6.10
C THR A 158 1.68 12.33 -4.70
N LEU A 159 2.57 12.14 -3.73
CA LEU A 159 2.21 12.05 -2.31
C LEU A 159 2.20 13.45 -1.71
N THR A 160 1.12 13.77 -0.99
CA THR A 160 0.96 15.00 -0.23
C THR A 160 1.80 15.00 1.05
N VAL A 161 1.85 16.14 1.75
CA VAL A 161 2.37 16.22 3.12
C VAL A 161 1.68 15.20 4.03
N ASP A 162 0.35 15.09 3.94
CA ASP A 162 -0.46 14.19 4.75
C ASP A 162 -0.11 12.71 4.49
N ASP A 163 0.08 12.33 3.23
CA ASP A 163 0.52 10.98 2.86
C ASP A 163 1.93 10.68 3.41
N CYS A 164 2.88 11.62 3.26
CA CYS A 164 4.25 11.44 3.76
C CYS A 164 4.29 11.32 5.29
N PHE A 165 3.49 12.13 5.98
CA PHE A 165 3.36 12.08 7.43
C PHE A 165 2.73 10.76 7.89
N GLU A 166 1.69 10.27 7.20
CA GLU A 166 1.07 8.98 7.50
C GLU A 166 2.06 7.82 7.34
N LEU A 167 2.82 7.77 6.25
CA LEU A 167 3.89 6.78 6.06
C LEU A 167 4.92 6.82 7.19
N GLY A 168 5.34 8.02 7.60
CA GLY A 168 6.24 8.22 8.72
C GLY A 168 5.65 7.74 10.05
N LYS A 169 4.36 7.97 10.30
CA LYS A 169 3.67 7.50 11.52
C LYS A 169 3.54 5.98 11.58
N ILE A 170 3.24 5.35 10.44
CA ILE A 170 3.18 3.88 10.35
C ILE A 170 4.56 3.29 10.66
N ALA A 171 5.63 3.83 10.08
CA ALA A 171 7.01 3.44 10.41
C ALA A 171 7.33 3.66 11.90
N TYR A 172 6.92 4.80 12.46
CA TYR A 172 7.15 5.13 13.86
C TYR A 172 6.49 4.13 14.82
N SER A 173 5.25 3.71 14.52
CA SER A 173 4.52 2.72 15.33
C SER A 173 5.19 1.34 15.35
N ASP A 174 5.94 1.01 14.30
CA ASP A 174 6.75 -0.21 14.19
C ASP A 174 8.15 -0.05 14.80
N ALA A 175 8.46 1.09 15.42
CA ALA A 175 9.80 1.49 15.90
C ALA A 175 10.86 1.52 14.78
N ASP A 176 10.44 1.69 13.53
CA ASP A 176 11.30 1.93 12.38
C ASP A 176 11.62 3.43 12.31
N TYR A 177 12.54 3.86 13.18
CA TYR A 177 12.94 5.25 13.28
C TYR A 177 13.69 5.75 12.04
N TYR A 178 14.32 4.84 11.30
CA TYR A 178 15.01 5.16 10.05
C TYR A 178 14.01 5.63 8.99
N HIS A 179 12.97 4.84 8.70
CA HIS A 179 11.94 5.26 7.75
C HIS A 179 11.12 6.44 8.27
N THR A 180 10.92 6.53 9.59
CA THR A 180 10.26 7.69 10.18
C THR A 180 11.03 8.97 9.88
N GLU A 181 12.35 8.99 10.09
CA GLU A 181 13.20 10.16 9.76
C GLU A 181 13.08 10.54 8.28
N LEU A 182 13.14 9.55 7.37
CA LEU A 182 13.08 9.80 5.93
C LEU A 182 11.75 10.41 5.49
N TRP A 183 10.62 9.89 5.99
CA TRP A 183 9.30 10.32 5.57
C TRP A 183 8.83 11.59 6.28
N MET A 184 9.13 11.75 7.58
CA MET A 184 8.91 13.02 8.28
C MET A 184 9.78 14.13 7.69
N GLY A 185 11.02 13.83 7.31
CA GLY A 185 11.89 14.76 6.59
C GLY A 185 11.33 15.15 5.22
N GLN A 186 10.70 14.22 4.50
CA GLN A 186 10.02 14.53 3.24
C GLN A 186 8.79 15.41 3.43
N ALA A 187 7.94 15.11 4.41
CA ALA A 187 6.78 15.93 4.76
C ALA A 187 7.19 17.37 5.14
N LEU A 188 8.23 17.50 5.98
CA LEU A 188 8.77 18.81 6.36
C LEU A 188 9.32 19.59 5.17
N ARG A 189 9.98 18.91 4.21
CA ARG A 189 10.45 19.56 2.96
C ARG A 189 9.30 20.06 2.08
N GLN A 190 8.16 19.39 2.08
CA GLN A 190 6.97 19.82 1.35
C GLN A 190 6.31 21.03 2.02
N LEU A 191 6.17 21.00 3.36
CA LEU A 191 5.72 22.14 4.15
C LEU A 191 6.61 23.37 3.95
N ASP A 192 7.93 23.19 3.95
CA ASP A 192 8.91 24.28 3.73
C ASP A 192 8.81 24.91 2.34
N LYS A 193 8.23 24.19 1.37
CA LYS A 193 7.95 24.70 0.01
C LYS A 193 6.58 25.40 -0.10
N GLY A 194 5.81 25.43 0.98
CA GLY A 194 4.50 26.09 1.02
C GLY A 194 3.34 25.21 0.54
N GLU A 195 3.45 23.88 0.60
CA GLU A 195 2.32 22.98 0.35
C GLU A 195 1.28 23.13 1.49
N GLU A 196 0.02 23.41 1.14
CA GLU A 196 -1.07 23.47 2.11
C GLU A 196 -1.40 22.08 2.64
N SER A 197 -1.47 21.94 3.97
CA SER A 197 -1.74 20.68 4.65
C SER A 197 -2.49 20.91 5.95
N SER A 198 -3.21 19.88 6.40
CA SER A 198 -3.84 19.87 7.71
C SER A 198 -2.84 19.70 8.86
N ILE A 199 -1.62 19.25 8.54
CA ILE A 199 -0.56 18.93 9.50
C ILE A 199 0.43 20.08 9.57
N ASP A 200 0.73 20.52 10.79
CA ASP A 200 1.69 21.59 11.01
C ASP A 200 3.14 21.08 11.14
N SER A 201 4.08 22.00 10.90
CA SER A 201 5.52 21.69 11.03
C SER A 201 5.91 21.29 12.45
N VAL A 202 5.19 21.77 13.48
CA VAL A 202 5.45 21.43 14.89
C VAL A 202 5.22 19.94 15.13
N THR A 203 4.09 19.40 14.66
CA THR A 203 3.77 17.97 14.78
C THR A 203 4.81 17.11 14.07
N VAL A 204 5.21 17.47 12.84
CA VAL A 204 6.23 16.73 12.08
C VAL A 204 7.58 16.73 12.82
N LEU A 205 8.01 17.89 13.33
CA LEU A 205 9.28 18.04 14.04
C LEU A 205 9.32 17.27 15.36
N ASP A 206 8.19 17.09 16.06
CA ASP A 206 8.12 16.31 17.29
C ASP A 206 8.47 14.83 17.02
N TYR A 207 7.83 14.20 16.03
CA TYR A 207 8.16 12.83 15.60
C TYR A 207 9.59 12.71 15.07
N LEU A 208 10.01 13.68 14.24
CA LEU A 208 11.33 13.67 13.62
C LEU A 208 12.45 13.77 14.68
N SER A 209 12.33 14.70 15.63
CA SER A 209 13.34 14.92 16.67
C SER A 209 13.55 13.68 17.54
N TYR A 210 12.46 13.00 17.92
CA TYR A 210 12.56 11.76 18.69
C TYR A 210 13.17 10.62 17.87
N SER A 211 12.74 10.44 16.62
CA SER A 211 13.21 9.35 15.76
C SER A 211 14.71 9.48 15.46
N VAL A 212 15.17 10.69 15.20
CA VAL A 212 16.61 11.00 15.02
C VAL A 212 17.40 10.74 16.31
N TYR A 213 16.85 11.11 17.47
CA TYR A 213 17.47 10.80 18.76
C TYR A 213 17.58 9.28 19.01
N GLN A 214 16.55 8.49 18.70
CA GLN A 214 16.57 7.03 18.86
C GLN A 214 17.64 6.35 17.99
N GLN A 215 18.01 6.97 16.88
CA GLN A 215 19.11 6.52 16.01
C GLN A 215 20.50 6.92 16.51
N GLY A 216 20.59 7.74 17.57
CA GLY A 216 21.83 8.18 18.20
C GLY A 216 22.40 9.49 17.64
N GLU A 217 21.69 10.16 16.74
CA GLU A 217 22.11 11.40 16.08
C GLU A 217 21.70 12.63 16.91
N LEU A 218 22.37 12.80 18.06
CA LEU A 218 21.97 13.75 19.10
C LEU A 218 22.00 15.22 18.63
N GLU A 219 23.00 15.61 17.84
CA GLU A 219 23.13 16.96 17.30
C GLU A 219 21.97 17.32 16.36
N LYS A 220 21.59 16.41 15.47
CA LYS A 220 20.44 16.60 14.57
C LYS A 220 19.13 16.66 15.34
N ALA A 221 18.95 15.79 16.34
CA ALA A 221 17.76 15.83 17.21
C ALA A 221 17.64 17.17 17.94
N LEU A 222 18.77 17.73 18.41
CA LEU A 222 18.82 19.03 19.04
C LEU A 222 18.46 20.17 18.06
N GLU A 223 18.94 20.10 16.82
CA GLU A 223 18.62 21.07 15.77
C GLU A 223 17.11 21.08 15.46
N HIS A 224 16.50 19.91 15.25
CA HIS A 224 15.06 19.78 15.05
C HIS A 224 14.26 20.30 16.26
N THR A 225 14.72 20.01 17.47
CA THR A 225 14.08 20.50 18.71
C THR A 225 14.14 22.03 18.82
N LYS A 226 15.28 22.64 18.47
CA LYS A 226 15.41 24.10 18.44
C LYS A 226 14.49 24.72 17.39
N ARG A 227 14.43 24.13 16.20
CA ARG A 227 13.52 24.55 15.14
C ARG A 227 12.05 24.45 15.58
N LEU A 228 11.67 23.37 16.26
CA LEU A 228 10.33 23.22 16.83
C LEU A 228 10.02 24.37 17.80
N LEU A 229 10.93 24.68 18.73
CA LEU A 229 10.76 25.75 19.71
C LEU A 229 10.76 27.17 19.11
N THR A 230 11.28 27.35 17.89
CA THR A 230 11.11 28.63 17.17
C THR A 230 9.69 28.83 16.63
N LEU A 231 8.96 27.74 16.40
CA LEU A 231 7.57 27.76 15.93
C LEU A 231 6.58 27.76 17.09
N ASP A 232 6.87 26.99 18.14
CA ASP A 232 6.09 26.93 19.38
C ASP A 232 7.01 26.92 20.60
N SER A 233 7.20 28.08 21.21
CA SER A 233 8.07 28.25 22.38
C SER A 233 7.55 27.59 23.64
N GLU A 234 6.23 27.37 23.75
CA GLU A 234 5.57 26.81 24.92
C GLU A 234 5.44 25.28 24.84
N HIS A 235 5.95 24.66 23.78
CA HIS A 235 5.85 23.22 23.59
C HIS A 235 6.55 22.44 24.72
N GLN A 236 5.76 21.85 25.62
CA GLN A 236 6.25 21.25 26.87
C GLN A 236 7.30 20.15 26.63
N ARG A 237 7.02 19.25 25.69
CA ARG A 237 7.90 18.11 25.40
C ARG A 237 9.24 18.55 24.80
N ALA A 238 9.22 19.49 23.86
CA ALA A 238 10.41 20.02 23.19
C ALA A 238 11.31 20.78 24.18
N ASN A 239 10.73 21.55 25.09
CA ASN A 239 11.47 22.20 26.18
C ASN A 239 12.18 21.17 27.10
N GLY A 240 11.52 20.05 27.40
CA GLY A 240 12.12 18.92 28.12
C GLY A 240 13.24 18.25 27.32
N ASN A 241 12.98 17.93 26.06
CA ASN A 241 13.93 17.30 25.14
C ASN A 241 15.17 18.17 24.93
N LEU A 242 15.02 19.49 24.79
CA LEU A 242 16.13 20.43 24.63
C LEU A 242 17.14 20.30 25.77
N LYS A 243 16.68 20.42 27.02
CA LYS A 243 17.52 20.32 28.22
C LYS A 243 18.18 18.94 28.31
N TYR A 244 17.42 17.89 27.99
CA TYR A 244 17.92 16.53 28.03
C TYR A 244 19.00 16.27 26.97
N PHE A 245 18.78 16.68 25.71
CA PHE A 245 19.74 16.50 24.63
C PHE A 245 21.01 17.32 24.85
N GLU A 246 20.90 18.57 25.32
CA GLU A 246 22.06 19.38 25.67
C GLU A 246 22.91 18.76 26.79
N TYR A 247 22.25 18.19 27.81
CA TYR A 247 22.93 17.48 28.88
C TYR A 247 23.67 16.23 28.37
N GLN A 248 23.01 15.39 27.56
CA GLN A 248 23.63 14.20 26.97
C GLN A 248 24.84 14.57 26.10
N LEU A 249 24.72 15.64 25.32
CA LEU A 249 25.78 16.11 24.42
C LEU A 249 26.98 16.63 25.20
N ALA A 250 26.74 17.39 26.27
CA ALA A 250 27.79 17.85 27.17
C ALA A 250 28.52 16.68 27.85
N LYS A 251 27.79 15.62 28.24
CA LYS A 251 28.36 14.41 28.81
C LYS A 251 29.23 13.65 27.81
N GLN A 252 28.76 13.48 26.57
CA GLN A 252 29.54 12.84 25.49
C GLN A 252 30.84 13.61 25.21
N ARG A 253 30.77 14.93 25.08
CA ARG A 253 31.95 15.80 24.86
C ARG A 253 32.96 15.74 25.99
N LYS A 254 32.52 15.58 27.24
CA LYS A 254 33.42 15.38 28.39
C LYS A 254 34.13 14.02 28.31
N ALA A 255 33.39 12.94 28.05
CA ALA A 255 33.95 11.61 27.89
C ALA A 255 34.97 11.51 26.73
N GLU A 256 34.71 12.21 25.61
CA GLU A 256 35.65 12.27 24.48
C GLU A 256 36.92 13.07 24.79
N LYS A 257 36.83 14.12 25.61
CA LYS A 257 38.00 14.87 26.08
C LYS A 257 38.86 14.04 27.05
N GLU A 258 38.25 13.17 27.84
CA GLU A 258 38.93 12.25 28.76
C GLU A 258 39.57 11.04 28.02
N GLN A 259 39.06 10.66 26.84
CA GLN A 259 39.59 9.56 26.02
C GLN A 259 40.70 9.95 25.02
N LYS A 260 41.14 11.21 24.96
CA LYS A 260 42.21 11.71 24.07
C LYS A 260 43.65 11.29 24.46
N GLY A 261 43.81 10.12 25.08
CA GLY A 261 45.10 9.53 25.50
C GLY A 261 45.47 8.20 24.82
N THR A 262 44.58 7.58 24.05
CA THR A 262 44.88 6.34 23.33
C THR A 262 44.27 6.39 21.93
N THR A 263 45.15 6.48 20.93
CA THR A 263 44.80 6.34 19.52
C THR A 263 44.48 4.87 19.26
N GLU A 264 43.19 4.52 19.28
CA GLU A 264 42.71 3.37 18.52
C GLU A 264 41.50 3.83 17.70
N GLU A 265 41.61 3.57 16.40
CA GLU A 265 40.58 3.82 15.40
C GLU A 265 39.23 3.31 15.90
N ARG A 266 38.36 4.24 16.30
CA ARG A 266 36.93 3.97 16.41
C ARG A 266 36.43 3.70 14.99
N THR A 267 36.52 2.44 14.58
CA THR A 267 35.70 1.89 13.49
C THR A 267 34.28 2.34 13.78
N LYS A 268 33.68 3.07 12.83
CA LYS A 268 32.26 3.41 12.85
C LYS A 268 31.52 2.13 13.23
N ARG A 269 30.98 2.08 14.44
CA ARG A 269 29.99 1.07 14.79
C ARG A 269 28.82 1.43 13.89
N ASP A 270 28.74 0.74 12.76
CA ASP A 270 27.49 0.59 12.05
C ASP A 270 26.48 0.16 13.12
N THR A 271 25.64 1.10 13.53
CA THR A 271 24.37 0.83 14.23
C THR A 271 23.42 0.17 13.24
N GLU A 272 23.90 -0.85 12.52
CA GLU A 272 23.09 -1.91 12.00
C GLU A 272 22.70 -2.77 13.20
N LYS A 273 21.73 -2.28 14.00
CA LYS A 273 20.79 -3.14 14.71
C LYS A 273 19.94 -3.85 13.65
N ASN A 274 20.60 -4.61 12.81
CA ASN A 274 20.00 -5.40 11.78
C ASN A 274 20.01 -6.83 12.27
N SER A 275 18.93 -7.21 12.96
CA SER A 275 18.42 -8.58 12.98
C SER A 275 18.02 -9.08 11.57
N PHE A 276 18.53 -8.46 10.51
CA PHE A 276 18.26 -8.85 9.13
C PHE A 276 19.25 -9.95 8.75
N LEU A 277 18.68 -11.15 8.62
CA LEU A 277 19.34 -12.33 8.09
C LEU A 277 20.24 -11.94 6.90
N PRO A 278 21.52 -12.38 6.86
CA PRO A 278 22.43 -12.14 5.72
C PRO A 278 21.82 -12.50 4.35
N GLU A 279 20.85 -13.41 4.35
CA GLU A 279 20.05 -13.83 3.20
C GLU A 279 19.17 -12.72 2.64
N LYS A 280 18.57 -11.87 3.49
CA LYS A 280 17.75 -10.73 3.06
C LYS A 280 18.57 -9.72 2.25
N ARG A 281 19.76 -9.36 2.72
CA ARG A 281 20.67 -8.46 1.98
C ARG A 281 21.07 -9.01 0.62
N LYS A 282 21.28 -10.33 0.52
CA LYS A 282 21.57 -10.99 -0.75
C LYS A 282 20.34 -10.94 -1.67
N TYR A 283 19.17 -11.23 -1.14
CA TYR A 283 17.90 -11.13 -1.87
C TYR A 283 17.67 -9.73 -2.43
N GLU A 284 17.78 -8.68 -1.62
CA GLU A 284 17.58 -7.29 -2.06
C GLU A 284 18.60 -6.88 -3.14
N LYS A 285 19.87 -7.29 -3.00
CA LYS A 285 20.88 -7.10 -4.05
C LYS A 285 20.43 -7.74 -5.36
N LEU A 286 20.01 -9.01 -5.31
CA LEU A 286 19.55 -9.73 -6.49
C LEU A 286 18.34 -9.06 -7.16
N CYS A 287 17.40 -8.51 -6.38
CA CYS A 287 16.27 -7.72 -6.91
C CYS A 287 16.73 -6.48 -7.68
N ARG A 288 17.83 -5.85 -7.27
CA ARG A 288 18.45 -4.71 -7.97
C ARG A 288 19.32 -5.12 -9.16
N GLY A 289 19.46 -6.42 -9.43
CA GLY A 289 20.43 -6.93 -10.40
C GLY A 289 21.89 -6.81 -9.93
N GLU A 290 22.10 -6.50 -8.64
CA GLU A 290 23.39 -6.54 -7.96
C GLU A 290 23.62 -7.96 -7.45
N GLY A 291 24.76 -8.59 -7.74
CA GLY A 291 25.09 -9.87 -7.12
C GLY A 291 25.73 -10.87 -8.07
N LEU A 292 25.40 -12.15 -7.85
CA LEU A 292 26.04 -13.27 -8.52
C LEU A 292 25.76 -13.22 -10.02
N ARG A 293 26.76 -12.82 -10.80
CA ARG A 293 26.76 -12.99 -12.25
C ARG A 293 27.41 -14.31 -12.61
N LEU A 294 26.82 -15.03 -13.56
CA LEU A 294 27.43 -16.22 -14.11
C LEU A 294 28.78 -15.84 -14.75
N THR A 295 29.80 -16.65 -14.51
CA THR A 295 31.05 -16.50 -15.26
C THR A 295 30.78 -16.87 -16.72
N PRO A 296 31.50 -16.30 -17.70
CA PRO A 296 31.30 -16.64 -19.11
C PRO A 296 31.37 -18.16 -19.37
N ARG A 297 32.24 -18.86 -18.66
CA ARG A 297 32.37 -20.33 -18.70
C ARG A 297 31.15 -21.09 -18.19
N ARG A 298 30.43 -20.56 -17.19
CA ARG A 298 29.18 -21.16 -16.70
C ARG A 298 28.02 -20.82 -17.64
N GLN A 299 27.96 -19.56 -18.08
CA GLN A 299 26.94 -19.10 -19.01
C GLN A 299 26.98 -19.86 -20.34
N SER A 300 28.17 -20.19 -20.86
CA SER A 300 28.33 -20.99 -22.08
C SER A 300 27.79 -22.42 -21.98
N ARG A 301 27.46 -22.90 -20.77
CA ARG A 301 26.86 -24.21 -20.53
C ARG A 301 25.33 -24.17 -20.44
N LEU A 302 24.75 -22.97 -20.39
CA LEU A 302 23.31 -22.77 -20.40
C LEU A 302 22.85 -22.64 -21.85
N PHE A 303 21.81 -23.37 -22.22
CA PHE A 303 21.28 -23.34 -23.58
C PHE A 303 19.77 -23.57 -23.61
N CYS A 304 19.14 -23.06 -24.67
CA CYS A 304 17.75 -23.33 -24.98
C CYS A 304 17.66 -24.59 -25.85
N ARG A 305 16.64 -25.41 -25.61
CA ARG A 305 16.41 -26.66 -26.34
C ARG A 305 14.92 -26.95 -26.51
N PHE A 306 14.63 -27.77 -27.50
CA PHE A 306 13.36 -28.46 -27.61
C PHE A 306 13.46 -29.74 -26.79
N HIS A 307 12.64 -29.83 -25.73
CA HIS A 307 12.62 -30.95 -24.79
C HIS A 307 11.43 -31.84 -25.09
N ASP A 308 11.69 -33.13 -25.27
CA ASP A 308 10.69 -34.15 -25.58
C ASP A 308 10.46 -35.14 -24.43
N ASN A 309 11.11 -34.89 -23.28
CA ASN A 309 11.10 -35.76 -22.11
C ASN A 309 11.31 -37.25 -22.44
N ASN A 310 12.46 -37.60 -23.01
CA ASN A 310 12.81 -38.98 -23.40
C ASN A 310 11.80 -39.59 -24.39
N ARG A 311 11.44 -38.81 -25.43
CA ARG A 311 10.46 -39.21 -26.46
C ARG A 311 9.07 -39.53 -25.89
N HIS A 312 8.61 -38.72 -24.94
CA HIS A 312 7.23 -38.79 -24.48
C HIS A 312 6.28 -38.62 -25.67
N PRO A 313 5.26 -39.49 -25.87
CA PRO A 313 4.46 -39.54 -27.10
C PRO A 313 3.88 -38.19 -27.54
N TYR A 314 3.51 -37.35 -26.57
CA TYR A 314 2.94 -36.02 -26.82
C TYR A 314 3.98 -35.00 -27.33
N TYR A 315 5.25 -35.13 -26.96
CA TYR A 315 6.30 -34.15 -27.23
C TYR A 315 7.28 -34.55 -28.34
N ILE A 316 7.08 -35.71 -28.98
CA ILE A 316 7.86 -36.12 -30.17
C ILE A 316 7.61 -35.15 -31.34
N LEU A 317 6.33 -34.81 -31.59
CA LEU A 317 5.93 -33.94 -32.70
C LEU A 317 5.89 -32.45 -32.30
N GLY A 318 5.65 -32.17 -31.02
CA GLY A 318 5.55 -30.82 -30.49
C GLY A 318 6.38 -30.64 -29.21
N PRO A 319 7.72 -30.68 -29.29
CA PRO A 319 8.56 -30.58 -28.10
C PRO A 319 8.43 -29.22 -27.40
N VAL A 320 8.59 -29.23 -26.08
CA VAL A 320 8.46 -28.00 -25.28
C VAL A 320 9.73 -27.16 -25.37
N LYS A 321 9.56 -25.84 -25.36
CA LYS A 321 10.67 -24.89 -25.33
C LYS A 321 11.22 -24.83 -23.90
N GLN A 322 12.43 -25.34 -23.70
CA GLN A 322 13.12 -25.36 -22.42
C GLN A 322 14.34 -24.43 -22.46
N GLU A 323 14.56 -23.68 -21.39
CA GLU A 323 15.72 -22.82 -21.16
C GLU A 323 16.36 -23.15 -19.81
N ASP A 324 17.67 -23.34 -19.79
CA ASP A 324 18.44 -23.45 -18.54
C ASP A 324 18.77 -22.04 -18.03
N GLU A 325 18.15 -21.61 -16.92
CA GLU A 325 18.38 -20.27 -16.34
C GLU A 325 19.57 -20.22 -15.40
N TRP A 326 19.81 -21.32 -14.69
CA TRP A 326 20.87 -21.43 -13.71
C TRP A 326 21.36 -22.86 -13.58
N ASP A 327 22.66 -23.07 -13.41
CA ASP A 327 23.27 -24.40 -13.34
C ASP A 327 23.30 -24.97 -11.90
N ARG A 328 23.43 -24.13 -10.85
CA ARG A 328 23.51 -24.56 -9.43
C ARG A 328 22.92 -23.54 -8.44
N PRO A 329 21.73 -23.80 -7.85
CA PRO A 329 20.84 -24.94 -8.11
C PRO A 329 20.37 -24.95 -9.57
N ARG A 330 20.01 -26.11 -10.11
CA ARG A 330 19.51 -26.18 -11.49
C ARG A 330 18.15 -25.50 -11.57
N ILE A 331 18.05 -24.42 -12.34
CA ILE A 331 16.79 -23.69 -12.60
C ILE A 331 16.51 -23.80 -14.09
N VAL A 332 15.31 -24.27 -14.42
CA VAL A 332 14.86 -24.50 -15.80
C VAL A 332 13.53 -23.79 -16.01
N ARG A 333 13.42 -23.01 -17.10
CA ARG A 333 12.17 -22.40 -17.53
C ARG A 333 11.59 -23.17 -18.72
N TYR A 334 10.32 -23.54 -18.62
CA TYR A 334 9.55 -24.03 -19.76
C TYR A 334 8.64 -22.91 -20.28
N HIS A 335 8.76 -22.61 -21.58
CA HIS A 335 8.04 -21.50 -22.19
C HIS A 335 6.72 -21.95 -22.79
N ASN A 336 5.68 -21.13 -22.58
CA ASN A 336 4.33 -21.31 -23.16
C ASN A 336 3.67 -22.65 -22.83
N ILE A 337 3.92 -23.17 -21.62
CA ILE A 337 3.32 -24.43 -21.16
C ILE A 337 1.85 -24.30 -20.77
N ILE A 338 1.36 -23.08 -20.49
CA ILE A 338 -0.05 -22.82 -20.15
C ILE A 338 -0.55 -21.71 -21.07
N SER A 339 -1.69 -21.95 -21.71
CA SER A 339 -2.31 -21.00 -22.63
C SER A 339 -3.04 -19.86 -21.89
N ASP A 340 -3.23 -18.72 -22.55
CA ASP A 340 -3.95 -17.58 -21.96
C ASP A 340 -5.36 -17.96 -21.48
N LYS A 341 -6.07 -18.82 -22.24
CA LYS A 341 -7.40 -19.32 -21.86
C LYS A 341 -7.37 -20.17 -20.58
N GLU A 342 -6.36 -21.02 -20.43
CA GLU A 342 -6.18 -21.82 -19.21
C GLU A 342 -5.83 -20.92 -18.02
N MET A 343 -4.96 -19.92 -18.23
CA MET A 343 -4.62 -18.93 -17.20
C MET A 343 -5.85 -18.17 -16.70
N GLU A 344 -6.71 -17.69 -17.60
CA GLU A 344 -7.94 -17.00 -17.19
C GLU A 344 -8.90 -17.91 -16.43
N LYS A 345 -9.03 -19.19 -16.84
CA LYS A 345 -9.89 -20.12 -16.12
C LYS A 345 -9.36 -20.44 -14.72
N VAL A 346 -8.05 -20.62 -14.56
CA VAL A 346 -7.43 -20.81 -13.24
C VAL A 346 -7.67 -19.60 -12.34
N LYS A 347 -7.60 -18.38 -12.88
CA LYS A 347 -7.93 -17.15 -12.12
C LYS A 347 -9.40 -17.09 -11.72
N GLU A 348 -10.32 -17.43 -12.62
CA GLU A 348 -11.76 -17.47 -12.33
C GLU A 348 -12.06 -18.41 -11.15
N LEU A 349 -11.47 -19.62 -11.17
CA LEU A 349 -11.64 -20.61 -10.12
C LEU A 349 -11.00 -20.18 -8.79
N SER A 350 -9.85 -19.48 -8.83
CA SER A 350 -9.13 -19.09 -7.62
C SER A 350 -9.69 -17.85 -6.94
N LYS A 351 -10.18 -16.85 -7.69
CA LYS A 351 -10.70 -15.57 -7.18
C LYS A 351 -11.60 -15.68 -5.93
N PRO A 352 -12.68 -16.48 -5.90
CA PRO A 352 -13.56 -16.56 -4.73
C PRO A 352 -12.90 -17.20 -3.51
N ARG A 353 -11.83 -17.97 -3.70
CA ARG A 353 -11.13 -18.75 -2.68
C ARG A 353 -9.85 -18.12 -2.17
N LEU A 354 -9.39 -17.03 -2.78
CA LEU A 354 -8.23 -16.30 -2.32
C LEU A 354 -8.47 -15.82 -0.88
N ARG A 355 -7.66 -16.32 0.04
CA ARG A 355 -7.62 -15.92 1.44
C ARG A 355 -6.20 -15.54 1.81
N ARG A 356 -6.04 -14.66 2.79
CA ARG A 356 -4.72 -14.27 3.31
C ARG A 356 -3.97 -15.53 3.72
N ALA A 357 -2.77 -15.71 3.19
CA ALA A 357 -1.96 -16.89 3.49
C ALA A 357 -1.64 -16.91 4.99
N THR A 358 -1.94 -18.04 5.63
CA THR A 358 -1.59 -18.30 7.03
C THR A 358 -0.45 -19.29 7.12
N ILE A 359 0.32 -19.20 8.19
CA ILE A 359 1.33 -20.17 8.58
C ILE A 359 0.81 -20.93 9.79
N SER A 360 1.14 -22.21 9.91
CA SER A 360 0.92 -22.94 11.16
C SER A 360 2.02 -22.54 12.15
N ASN A 361 1.64 -21.96 13.29
CA ASN A 361 2.59 -21.64 14.34
C ASN A 361 3.18 -22.97 14.87
N PRO A 362 4.51 -23.17 14.81
CA PRO A 362 5.13 -24.45 15.14
C PRO A 362 5.03 -24.81 16.65
N ILE A 363 4.69 -23.85 17.51
CA ILE A 363 4.55 -24.04 18.96
C ILE A 363 3.08 -24.27 19.32
N THR A 364 2.17 -23.43 18.80
CA THR A 364 0.75 -23.45 19.20
C THR A 364 -0.13 -24.28 18.27
N GLY A 365 0.35 -24.58 17.05
CA GLY A 365 -0.43 -25.24 15.98
C GLY A 365 -1.52 -24.35 15.39
N VAL A 366 -1.66 -23.11 15.86
CA VAL A 366 -2.68 -22.16 15.41
C VAL A 366 -2.23 -21.52 14.09
N LEU A 367 -3.19 -21.31 13.18
CA LEU A 367 -2.95 -20.60 11.93
C LEU A 367 -2.81 -19.09 12.22
N GLU A 368 -1.64 -18.53 11.95
CA GLU A 368 -1.32 -17.12 12.15
C GLU A 368 -0.94 -16.45 10.82
N THR A 369 -1.13 -15.13 10.73
CA THR A 369 -0.65 -14.36 9.57
C THR A 369 0.82 -13.98 9.77
N ALA A 370 1.63 -14.12 8.72
CA ALA A 370 3.07 -13.90 8.80
C ALA A 370 3.49 -12.63 8.05
N HIS A 371 4.28 -11.78 8.69
CA HIS A 371 4.82 -10.57 8.04
C HIS A 371 5.79 -10.87 6.88
N TYR A 372 6.39 -12.07 6.86
CA TYR A 372 7.30 -12.53 5.80
C TYR A 372 6.60 -13.19 4.59
N ARG A 373 5.30 -13.47 4.68
CA ARG A 373 4.50 -14.07 3.60
C ARG A 373 3.24 -13.26 3.36
N ILE A 374 3.35 -12.28 2.47
CA ILE A 374 2.27 -11.35 2.12
C ILE A 374 1.73 -11.78 0.77
N SER A 375 0.75 -12.68 0.79
CA SER A 375 0.02 -13.14 -0.41
C SER A 375 -1.37 -13.62 -0.02
N LYS A 376 -2.32 -13.57 -0.96
CA LYS A 376 -3.54 -14.37 -0.88
C LYS A 376 -3.32 -15.68 -1.65
N SER A 377 -3.65 -16.81 -1.07
CA SER A 377 -3.50 -18.12 -1.71
C SER A 377 -4.84 -18.83 -1.86
N ALA A 378 -4.95 -19.62 -2.92
CA ALA A 378 -6.02 -20.58 -3.14
C ALA A 378 -5.40 -21.91 -3.57
N TRP A 379 -6.08 -23.01 -3.24
CA TRP A 379 -5.69 -24.35 -3.66
C TRP A 379 -6.78 -24.88 -4.58
N LEU A 380 -6.36 -25.50 -5.69
CA LEU A 380 -7.23 -26.07 -6.69
C LEU A 380 -6.88 -27.55 -6.86
N ALA A 381 -7.83 -28.43 -6.58
CA ALA A 381 -7.66 -29.86 -6.76
C ALA A 381 -7.98 -30.27 -8.21
N ALA A 382 -7.33 -31.35 -8.68
CA ALA A 382 -7.48 -31.80 -10.07
C ALA A 382 -8.94 -32.13 -10.45
N TYR A 383 -9.71 -32.71 -9.52
CA TYR A 383 -11.11 -33.08 -9.75
C TYR A 383 -12.06 -31.88 -9.86
N GLU A 384 -11.64 -30.67 -9.52
CA GLU A 384 -12.53 -29.51 -9.48
C GLU A 384 -12.80 -28.94 -10.87
N HIS A 385 -11.85 -29.04 -11.79
CA HIS A 385 -12.03 -28.57 -13.15
C HIS A 385 -11.05 -29.25 -14.12
N PRO A 386 -11.49 -29.65 -15.34
CA PRO A 386 -10.62 -30.30 -16.32
C PRO A 386 -9.38 -29.50 -16.74
N VAL A 387 -9.38 -28.17 -16.57
CA VAL A 387 -8.18 -27.34 -16.81
C VAL A 387 -7.08 -27.65 -15.80
N VAL A 388 -7.42 -27.83 -14.53
CA VAL A 388 -6.44 -28.10 -13.45
C VAL A 388 -5.81 -29.47 -13.68
N ASP A 389 -6.64 -30.47 -13.96
CA ASP A 389 -6.19 -31.82 -14.30
C ASP A 389 -5.27 -31.84 -15.53
N ARG A 390 -5.64 -31.16 -16.62
CA ARG A 390 -4.77 -31.03 -17.81
C ARG A 390 -3.44 -30.34 -17.51
N ILE A 391 -3.43 -29.35 -16.63
CA ILE A 391 -2.17 -28.70 -16.22
C ILE A 391 -1.32 -29.70 -15.45
N ASN A 392 -1.86 -30.41 -14.47
CA ASN A 392 -1.13 -31.42 -13.71
C ASN A 392 -0.57 -32.54 -14.59
N GLN A 393 -1.38 -33.07 -15.52
CA GLN A 393 -0.93 -34.07 -16.49
C GLN A 393 0.22 -33.51 -17.35
N ARG A 394 0.13 -32.26 -17.81
CA ARG A 394 1.18 -31.63 -18.60
C ARG A 394 2.48 -31.47 -17.80
N ILE A 395 2.39 -31.12 -16.52
CA ILE A 395 3.54 -31.03 -15.61
C ILE A 395 4.21 -32.40 -15.49
N GLN A 396 3.43 -33.46 -15.26
CA GLN A 396 3.91 -34.83 -15.21
C GLN A 396 4.61 -35.22 -16.50
N ASP A 397 3.97 -34.98 -17.65
CA ASP A 397 4.50 -35.35 -18.97
C ASP A 397 5.82 -34.62 -19.30
N ILE A 398 5.98 -33.36 -18.88
CA ILE A 398 7.19 -32.56 -19.16
C ILE A 398 8.34 -32.94 -18.23
N THR A 399 8.04 -33.12 -16.95
CA THR A 399 9.05 -33.36 -15.90
C THR A 399 9.44 -34.83 -15.78
N GLY A 400 8.57 -35.74 -16.21
CA GLY A 400 8.71 -37.18 -15.99
C GLY A 400 8.44 -37.60 -14.54
N LEU A 401 7.87 -36.71 -13.72
CA LEU A 401 7.56 -36.97 -12.32
C LEU A 401 6.08 -37.26 -12.15
N ASP A 402 5.76 -38.25 -11.33
CA ASP A 402 4.37 -38.60 -11.02
C ASP A 402 3.72 -37.55 -10.11
N VAL A 403 2.48 -37.17 -10.42
CA VAL A 403 1.71 -36.20 -9.63
C VAL A 403 0.78 -36.86 -8.60
N THR A 404 0.77 -38.20 -8.47
CA THR A 404 -0.10 -38.90 -7.50
C THR A 404 0.09 -38.44 -6.05
N THR A 405 1.32 -38.06 -5.66
CA THR A 405 1.64 -37.53 -4.34
C THR A 405 1.89 -36.02 -4.34
N ALA A 406 1.58 -35.34 -5.45
CA ALA A 406 1.75 -33.90 -5.53
C ALA A 406 0.68 -33.18 -4.69
N GLU A 407 1.07 -32.03 -4.13
CA GLU A 407 0.12 -31.13 -3.50
C GLU A 407 -0.85 -30.56 -4.55
N GLU A 408 -1.98 -30.02 -4.08
CA GLU A 408 -2.93 -29.31 -4.94
C GLU A 408 -2.27 -28.11 -5.62
N LEU A 409 -2.85 -27.67 -6.75
CA LEU A 409 -2.32 -26.52 -7.47
C LEU A 409 -2.50 -25.25 -6.62
N GLN A 410 -1.41 -24.75 -6.07
CA GLN A 410 -1.39 -23.52 -5.30
C GLN A 410 -1.36 -22.30 -6.22
N VAL A 411 -2.39 -21.46 -6.13
CA VAL A 411 -2.47 -20.17 -6.82
C VAL A 411 -2.21 -19.07 -5.80
N ALA A 412 -1.11 -18.33 -5.97
CA ALA A 412 -0.75 -17.20 -5.11
C ALA A 412 -0.95 -15.85 -5.82
N ASN A 413 -1.54 -14.88 -5.11
CA ASN A 413 -1.67 -13.49 -5.51
C ASN A 413 -0.89 -12.61 -4.54
N TYR A 414 0.13 -11.92 -5.04
CA TYR A 414 0.99 -11.06 -4.24
C TYR A 414 0.45 -9.62 -4.11
N GLY A 415 -0.51 -9.15 -4.91
CA GLY A 415 -1.05 -7.79 -4.75
C GLY A 415 0.02 -6.68 -4.75
N VAL A 416 -0.22 -5.58 -4.03
CA VAL A 416 0.72 -4.45 -3.90
C VAL A 416 1.78 -4.78 -2.87
N GLY A 417 3.01 -4.97 -3.36
CA GLY A 417 4.13 -5.40 -2.51
C GLY A 417 3.76 -6.61 -1.64
N GLY A 418 3.20 -7.64 -2.25
CA GLY A 418 3.30 -8.97 -1.66
C GLY A 418 4.69 -9.52 -1.86
N GLN A 419 5.05 -10.43 -0.97
CA GLN A 419 6.31 -11.13 -1.04
C GLN A 419 6.19 -12.51 -0.44
N TYR A 420 7.14 -13.34 -0.81
CA TYR A 420 7.51 -14.52 -0.05
C TYR A 420 9.01 -14.43 0.22
N GLU A 421 9.39 -14.30 1.49
CA GLU A 421 10.80 -14.26 1.86
C GLU A 421 11.54 -15.57 1.47
N PRO A 422 12.87 -15.52 1.26
CA PRO A 422 13.65 -16.69 0.91
C PRO A 422 13.42 -17.84 1.88
N HIS A 423 13.00 -18.99 1.34
CA HIS A 423 12.74 -20.20 2.11
C HIS A 423 13.15 -21.43 1.31
N PHE A 424 13.07 -22.58 1.98
CA PHE A 424 13.17 -23.87 1.34
C PHE A 424 11.80 -24.50 1.27
N ASP A 425 11.54 -25.18 0.16
CA ASP A 425 10.25 -25.81 -0.08
C ASP A 425 10.20 -27.27 0.45
N PHE A 426 11.25 -27.75 1.12
CA PHE A 426 11.24 -29.06 1.76
C PHE A 426 10.66 -28.98 3.19
N GLY A 427 9.84 -29.96 3.56
CA GLY A 427 9.43 -30.16 4.95
C GLY A 427 10.57 -30.70 5.80
N ARG A 428 10.76 -30.16 7.02
CA ARG A 428 11.65 -30.78 8.01
C ARG A 428 10.91 -31.95 8.65
N VAL A 429 11.45 -33.15 8.53
CA VAL A 429 10.92 -34.32 9.24
C VAL A 429 11.07 -34.06 10.74
N SER A 430 9.97 -34.03 11.49
CA SER A 430 10.03 -34.01 12.95
C SER A 430 10.77 -35.26 13.40
N LYS A 431 11.84 -35.10 14.18
CA LYS A 431 12.40 -36.23 14.91
C LYS A 431 11.33 -36.64 15.93
N ALA A 432 10.64 -37.73 15.64
CA ALA A 432 9.79 -38.43 16.61
C ALA A 432 10.65 -38.95 17.77
#